data_AF-A0A8D9DYI4-F1
#
_entry.id   AF-A0A8D9DYI4-F1
#
_cell.length_a   1.000
_cell.length_b   1.000
_cell.length_c   1.000
_cell.angle_alpha   90.00
_cell.angle_beta   90.00
_cell.angle_gamma   90.00
#
_symmetry.space_group_name_H-M   'P 1'
#
loop_
_entity.id
_entity.type
_entity.pdbx_description
1 polymer ?
#
loop_
_entity_poly.entity_id
_entity_poly.type
_entity_poly.pdbx_seq_one_letter_code
_entity_poly.pdbx_strand_id
1 'polypeptide(L)'
;MALGLPSRDYFLKGKTDAALLAYHKYMTELAVLLGADSKTAATELLDVVKFEIQLANATLTEVDRHDNAYWYHKLTLQELQDLVPQFNWLQYLSTFLTIKIDNKESLVSYSTPYFVEMGKILEKTSRRVIHNYALWKLVLATVGSHMIDEFQEKKIEFKRILLGVQSEKARWRDCVEWTNKKMGMAVGSLFIRDNFNQESKETASEMIKSLREAFNELLDENHWMDNDTRRVAKDKANAMMERIGYPETLTNPNELTKEYLNLNITKDHFLENIFNLLKFDAYQNLQKLRQPVNKDQWTTDPAIVNAFYNPNKNEIVLPAGILQPLFYSQSFPKSLNFGGIGVVIGHEITHGFDDKGRQFDKDGNMIEWWNNATIRAFRERAQCMIDQYSRYRLDEVDMNINGRMTQGENIADNGGL
;
A
#
# COMPACT_ATOMS: atom_id res chain seq x y z
N MET A 1 9.53 2.00 -4.72
CA MET A 1 10.67 1.08 -4.58
C MET A 1 10.92 0.91 -3.09
N ALA A 2 10.92 -0.32 -2.57
CA ALA A 2 11.10 -0.54 -1.13
C ALA A 2 12.59 -0.63 -0.80
N LEU A 3 13.05 0.17 0.17
CA LEU A 3 14.39 0.07 0.73
C LEU A 3 14.54 -1.22 1.55
N GLY A 4 15.77 -1.51 1.96
CA GLY A 4 16.17 -2.66 2.74
C GLY A 4 15.69 -2.65 4.18
N LEU A 5 15.54 -1.43 4.72
CA LEU A 5 15.01 -1.14 6.05
C LEU A 5 13.60 -0.52 5.93
N PRO A 6 12.80 -0.53 7.02
CA PRO A 6 11.39 -0.19 6.97
C PRO A 6 11.09 1.23 6.44
N SER A 7 11.99 2.18 6.68
CA SER A 7 11.84 3.55 6.20
C SER A 7 13.18 4.14 5.78
N ARG A 8 13.10 5.25 5.03
CA ARG A 8 14.26 6.08 4.66
C ARG A 8 15.06 6.50 5.89
N ASP A 9 14.40 6.84 6.99
CA ASP A 9 15.03 7.46 8.16
C ASP A 9 16.07 6.57 8.83
N TYR A 10 15.91 5.24 8.76
CA TYR A 10 16.93 4.30 9.23
C TYR A 10 18.29 4.48 8.54
N PHE A 11 18.30 4.95 7.28
CA PHE A 11 19.53 5.19 6.54
C PHE A 11 20.16 6.56 6.83
N LEU A 12 19.41 7.47 7.47
CA LEU A 12 19.83 8.85 7.71
C LEU A 12 20.41 9.10 9.09
N LYS A 13 20.20 8.17 10.04
CA LYS A 13 20.68 8.26 11.43
C LYS A 13 22.22 8.14 11.58
N GLY A 14 22.93 7.89 10.49
CA GLY A 14 24.40 7.83 10.43
C GLY A 14 24.94 6.40 10.46
N LYS A 15 26.19 6.23 9.98
CA LYS A 15 26.80 4.90 9.71
C LYS A 15 27.02 4.02 10.94
N THR A 16 26.98 4.60 12.14
CA THR A 16 27.14 3.89 13.42
C THR A 16 25.81 3.50 14.06
N ASP A 17 24.69 3.79 13.39
CA ASP A 17 23.38 3.39 13.87
C ASP A 17 23.26 1.86 13.96
N ALA A 18 22.72 1.38 15.08
CA ALA A 18 22.63 -0.05 15.37
C ALA A 18 21.83 -0.81 14.31
N ALA A 19 20.82 -0.19 13.69
CA ALA A 19 20.02 -0.82 12.66
C ALA A 19 20.81 -1.02 11.36
N LEU A 20 21.62 -0.04 10.95
CA LEU A 20 22.47 -0.17 9.75
C LEU A 20 23.58 -1.20 9.95
N LEU A 21 24.16 -1.27 11.14
CA LEU A 21 25.16 -2.29 11.49
C LEU A 21 24.53 -3.69 11.51
N ALA A 22 23.35 -3.84 12.12
CA ALA A 22 22.60 -5.09 12.11
C ALA A 22 22.19 -5.50 10.71
N TYR A 23 21.84 -4.54 9.86
CA TYR A 23 21.50 -4.79 8.46
C TYR A 23 22.69 -5.32 7.67
N HIS A 24 23.84 -4.66 7.77
CA HIS A 24 25.07 -5.11 7.12
C HIS A 24 25.52 -6.49 7.61
N LYS A 25 25.41 -6.75 8.92
CA LYS A 25 25.66 -8.07 9.50
C LYS A 25 24.73 -9.13 8.89
N TYR A 26 23.43 -8.87 8.89
CA TYR A 26 22.43 -9.78 8.34
C TYR A 26 22.66 -10.09 6.86
N MET A 27 22.98 -9.07 6.06
CA MET A 27 23.38 -9.23 4.66
C MET A 27 24.55 -10.20 4.52
N THR A 28 25.59 -9.99 5.33
CA THR A 28 26.83 -10.77 5.27
C THR A 28 26.60 -12.22 5.68
N GLU A 29 25.88 -12.45 6.78
CA GLU A 29 25.57 -13.79 7.25
C GLU A 29 24.74 -14.57 6.24
N LEU A 30 23.74 -13.94 5.62
CA LEU A 30 22.97 -14.58 4.56
C LEU A 30 23.81 -14.90 3.32
N ALA A 31 24.70 -14.01 2.92
CA ALA A 31 25.59 -14.28 1.79
C ALA A 31 26.53 -15.46 2.06
N VAL A 32 27.03 -15.59 3.29
CA VAL A 32 27.86 -16.74 3.70
C VAL A 32 27.06 -18.04 3.68
N LEU A 33 25.81 -18.05 4.15
CA LEU A 33 24.91 -19.22 4.04
C LEU A 33 24.65 -19.62 2.58
N LEU A 34 24.71 -18.66 1.66
CA LEU A 34 24.61 -18.88 0.22
C LEU A 34 25.96 -19.23 -0.45
N GLY A 35 27.02 -19.46 0.34
CA GLY A 35 28.32 -19.93 -0.13
C GLY A 35 29.36 -18.85 -0.44
N ALA A 36 29.12 -17.59 -0.05
CA ALA A 36 30.10 -16.53 -0.24
C ALA A 36 31.24 -16.59 0.80
N ASP A 37 32.44 -16.16 0.41
CA ASP A 37 33.53 -15.91 1.36
C ASP A 37 33.16 -14.76 2.31
N SER A 38 33.35 -14.98 3.61
CA SER A 38 32.92 -14.05 4.65
C SER A 38 33.57 -12.66 4.54
N LYS A 39 34.89 -12.59 4.28
CA LYS A 39 35.61 -11.31 4.21
C LYS A 39 35.22 -10.51 2.97
N THR A 40 35.10 -11.21 1.85
CA THR A 40 34.69 -10.63 0.58
C THR A 40 33.23 -10.14 0.66
N ALA A 41 32.32 -10.98 1.16
CA ALA A 41 30.92 -10.63 1.36
C ALA A 41 30.76 -9.40 2.26
N ALA A 42 31.44 -9.37 3.41
CA ALA A 42 31.39 -8.23 4.32
C ALA A 42 31.80 -6.92 3.64
N THR A 43 32.89 -6.94 2.87
CA THR A 43 33.39 -5.75 2.19
C THR A 43 32.42 -5.27 1.10
N GLU A 44 31.96 -6.19 0.25
CA GLU A 44 31.10 -5.82 -0.88
C GLU A 44 29.69 -5.41 -0.45
N LEU A 45 29.13 -6.07 0.56
CA LEU A 45 27.80 -5.72 1.08
C LEU A 45 27.84 -4.40 1.85
N LEU A 46 28.98 -4.01 2.40
CA LEU A 46 29.14 -2.67 2.96
C LEU A 46 29.02 -1.60 1.87
N ASP A 47 29.55 -1.85 0.67
CA ASP A 47 29.39 -0.95 -0.47
C ASP A 47 27.94 -0.93 -0.99
N VAL A 48 27.23 -2.06 -0.92
CA VAL A 48 25.79 -2.12 -1.17
C VAL A 48 25.01 -1.25 -0.17
N VAL A 49 25.34 -1.31 1.13
CA VAL A 49 24.70 -0.45 2.15
C VAL A 49 24.98 1.04 1.86
N LYS A 50 26.22 1.41 1.51
CA LYS A 50 26.55 2.81 1.13
C LYS A 50 25.79 3.26 -0.11
N PHE A 51 25.59 2.38 -1.08
CA PHE A 51 24.80 2.65 -2.27
C PHE A 51 23.32 2.84 -1.91
N GLU A 52 22.76 1.98 -1.06
CA GLU A 52 21.36 2.10 -0.62
C GLU A 52 21.12 3.37 0.23
N ILE A 53 22.09 3.82 1.03
CA ILE A 53 22.04 5.11 1.72
C ILE A 53 21.90 6.28 0.72
N GLN A 54 22.61 6.24 -0.41
CA GLN A 54 22.48 7.28 -1.44
C GLN A 54 21.09 7.28 -2.08
N LEU A 55 20.55 6.09 -2.38
CA LEU A 55 19.18 5.95 -2.89
C LEU A 55 18.12 6.41 -1.87
N ALA A 56 18.31 6.09 -0.59
CA ALA A 56 17.44 6.54 0.49
C ALA A 56 17.47 8.07 0.60
N ASN A 57 18.65 8.69 0.53
CA ASN A 57 18.79 10.14 0.51
C ASN A 57 18.01 10.81 -0.63
N ALA A 58 18.06 10.22 -1.83
CA ALA A 58 17.35 10.69 -3.02
C ALA A 58 15.82 10.46 -2.97
N THR A 59 15.34 9.58 -2.08
CA THR A 59 13.91 9.27 -1.95
C THR A 59 13.17 10.42 -1.28
N LEU A 60 11.98 10.77 -1.80
CA LEU A 60 11.10 11.77 -1.20
C LEU A 60 10.69 11.36 0.22
N THR A 61 10.48 12.35 1.10
CA THR A 61 9.94 12.08 2.43
C THR A 61 8.54 11.47 2.32
N GLU A 62 8.10 10.75 3.35
CA GLU A 62 6.73 10.20 3.37
C GLU A 62 5.67 11.30 3.34
N VAL A 63 5.94 12.40 4.03
CA VAL A 63 5.06 13.55 4.10
C VAL A 63 4.89 14.23 2.72
N ASP A 64 5.96 14.34 1.94
CA ASP A 64 5.88 14.95 0.60
C ASP A 64 5.19 14.04 -0.43
N ARG A 65 4.99 12.75 -0.11
CA ARG A 65 4.24 11.79 -0.93
C ARG A 65 2.72 11.89 -0.71
N HIS A 66 2.24 12.75 0.19
CA HIS A 66 0.79 12.93 0.40
C HIS A 66 0.13 13.92 -0.57
N ASP A 67 0.91 14.78 -1.23
CA ASP A 67 0.39 15.68 -2.25
C ASP A 67 0.44 15.04 -3.64
N ASN A 68 -0.66 14.43 -4.08
CA ASN A 68 -0.74 13.74 -5.38
C ASN A 68 -0.35 14.64 -6.56
N ALA A 69 -0.70 15.93 -6.53
CA ALA A 69 -0.33 16.87 -7.58
C ALA A 69 1.18 17.14 -7.61
N TYR A 70 1.87 17.03 -6.47
CA TYR A 70 3.32 17.21 -6.40
C TYR A 70 4.09 16.04 -7.03
N TRP A 71 3.61 14.80 -6.88
CA TRP A 71 4.33 13.62 -7.34
C TRP A 71 3.76 12.95 -8.59
N TYR A 72 2.55 13.28 -9.06
CA TYR A 72 1.99 12.78 -10.32
C TYR A 72 2.54 13.57 -11.52
N HIS A 73 3.47 12.98 -12.27
CA HIS A 73 4.04 13.60 -13.48
C HIS A 73 3.77 12.72 -14.69
N LYS A 74 2.79 13.10 -15.51
CA LYS A 74 2.53 12.43 -16.79
C LYS A 74 3.52 12.94 -17.84
N LEU A 75 4.25 12.02 -18.45
CA LEU A 75 5.26 12.31 -19.46
C LEU A 75 5.38 11.15 -20.45
N THR A 76 6.14 11.34 -21.52
CA THR A 76 6.44 10.33 -22.52
C THR A 76 7.73 9.59 -22.17
N LEU A 77 7.89 8.39 -22.71
CA LEU A 77 9.12 7.62 -22.52
C LEU A 77 10.37 8.37 -23.05
N GLN A 78 10.23 9.17 -24.12
CA GLN A 78 11.28 10.05 -24.60
C GLN A 78 11.65 11.12 -23.56
N GLU A 79 10.66 11.82 -22.99
CA GLU A 79 10.92 12.83 -21.95
C GLU A 79 11.60 12.22 -20.72
N LEU A 80 11.23 11.00 -20.32
CA LEU A 80 11.93 10.29 -19.24
C LEU A 80 13.39 10.00 -19.61
N GLN A 81 13.61 9.55 -20.85
CA GLN A 81 14.93 9.22 -21.36
C GLN A 81 15.83 10.47 -21.42
N ASP A 82 15.28 11.63 -21.76
CA ASP A 82 15.99 12.91 -21.79
C ASP A 82 16.32 13.42 -20.37
N LEU A 83 15.42 13.21 -19.41
CA LEU A 83 15.64 13.55 -17.99
C LEU A 83 16.65 12.65 -17.30
N VAL A 84 16.69 11.36 -17.68
CA VAL A 84 17.56 10.34 -17.06
C VAL A 84 18.27 9.53 -18.15
N PRO A 85 19.26 10.14 -18.85
CA PRO A 85 19.96 9.49 -19.96
C PRO A 85 20.83 8.31 -19.54
N GLN A 86 21.15 8.18 -18.24
CA GLN A 86 22.00 7.13 -17.70
C GLN A 86 21.36 5.73 -17.75
N PHE A 87 20.05 5.64 -17.96
CA PHE A 87 19.32 4.38 -17.97
C PHE A 87 18.52 4.23 -19.27
N ASN A 88 18.63 3.07 -19.93
CA ASN A 88 17.89 2.80 -21.17
C ASN A 88 16.49 2.27 -20.84
N TRP A 89 15.53 3.19 -20.74
CA TRP A 89 14.17 2.88 -20.31
C TRP A 89 13.40 2.04 -21.33
N LEU A 90 13.52 2.35 -22.62
CA LEU A 90 12.86 1.59 -23.67
C LEU A 90 13.33 0.14 -23.69
N GLN A 91 14.65 -0.08 -23.61
CA GLN A 91 15.19 -1.42 -23.54
C GLN A 91 14.70 -2.15 -22.28
N TYR A 92 14.75 -1.50 -21.12
CA TYR A 92 14.30 -2.10 -19.85
C TYR A 92 12.83 -2.52 -19.90
N LEU A 93 11.94 -1.61 -20.30
CA LEU A 93 10.50 -1.89 -20.39
C LEU A 93 10.20 -2.98 -21.43
N SER A 94 10.90 -2.97 -22.56
CA SER A 94 10.76 -4.00 -23.61
C SER A 94 11.22 -5.40 -23.17
N THR A 95 11.97 -5.54 -22.05
CA THR A 95 12.39 -6.86 -21.57
C THR A 95 11.27 -7.69 -20.92
N PHE A 96 10.23 -7.03 -20.40
CA PHE A 96 9.16 -7.71 -19.67
C PHE A 96 7.75 -7.36 -20.12
N LEU A 97 7.56 -6.26 -20.87
CA LEU A 97 6.27 -5.97 -21.49
C LEU A 97 6.00 -6.93 -22.65
N THR A 98 4.79 -7.48 -22.69
CA THR A 98 4.32 -8.36 -23.78
C THR A 98 3.87 -7.56 -25.00
N ILE A 99 3.64 -6.26 -24.84
CA ILE A 99 3.24 -5.34 -25.91
C ILE A 99 4.45 -4.57 -26.44
N LYS A 100 4.39 -4.21 -27.72
CA LYS A 100 5.36 -3.28 -28.30
C LYS A 100 5.05 -1.86 -27.83
N ILE A 101 6.05 -1.20 -27.27
CA ILE A 101 6.04 0.20 -26.91
C ILE A 101 7.10 0.96 -27.70
N ASP A 102 6.93 2.27 -27.84
CA ASP A 102 7.92 3.15 -28.45
C ASP A 102 8.20 4.36 -27.54
N ASN A 103 9.06 5.27 -27.99
CA ASN A 103 9.44 6.45 -27.21
C ASN A 103 8.27 7.43 -26.96
N LYS A 104 7.14 7.30 -27.66
CA LYS A 104 5.95 8.14 -27.46
C LYS A 104 5.02 7.57 -26.40
N GLU A 105 5.32 6.39 -25.84
CA GLU A 105 4.52 5.77 -24.80
C GLU A 105 4.35 6.73 -23.62
N SER A 106 3.10 6.95 -23.20
CA SER A 106 2.81 7.79 -22.04
C SER A 106 2.97 6.99 -20.76
N LEU A 107 3.67 7.57 -19.79
CA LEU A 107 3.90 7.02 -18.47
C LEU A 107 3.58 8.05 -17.39
N VAL A 108 3.35 7.56 -16.19
CA VAL A 108 3.22 8.39 -14.99
C VAL A 108 4.43 8.14 -14.11
N SER A 109 5.25 9.17 -13.92
CA SER A 109 6.34 9.16 -12.96
C SER A 109 5.83 9.66 -11.63
N TYR A 110 6.01 8.85 -10.59
CA TYR A 110 5.61 9.17 -9.23
C TYR A 110 6.72 9.83 -8.39
N SER A 111 7.91 10.02 -8.97
CA SER A 111 9.00 10.79 -8.35
C SER A 111 10.07 11.06 -9.39
N THR A 112 9.82 12.02 -10.27
CA THR A 112 10.81 12.47 -11.27
C THR A 112 12.13 12.93 -10.62
N PRO A 113 12.12 13.69 -9.50
CA PRO A 113 13.36 14.07 -8.82
C PRO A 113 14.19 12.87 -8.35
N TYR A 114 13.53 11.81 -7.85
CA TYR A 114 14.24 10.58 -7.47
C TYR A 114 14.94 9.93 -8.65
N PHE A 115 14.27 9.81 -9.80
CA PHE A 115 14.87 9.17 -10.97
C PHE A 115 16.08 9.94 -11.52
N VAL A 116 16.04 11.28 -11.47
CA VAL A 116 17.18 12.12 -11.85
C VAL A 116 18.37 11.89 -10.94
N GLU A 117 18.17 11.90 -9.62
CA GLU A 117 19.25 11.61 -8.67
C GLU A 117 19.74 10.16 -8.75
N MET A 118 18.82 9.21 -8.95
CA MET A 118 19.15 7.80 -9.18
C MET A 118 20.06 7.64 -10.39
N GLY A 119 19.77 8.32 -11.51
CA GLY A 119 20.63 8.31 -12.70
C GLY A 119 22.06 8.72 -12.39
N LYS A 120 22.24 9.85 -11.68
CA LYS A 120 23.56 10.36 -11.25
C LYS A 120 24.29 9.39 -10.31
N ILE A 121 23.56 8.73 -9.40
CA ILE A 121 24.12 7.74 -8.49
C ILE A 121 24.58 6.50 -9.26
N LEU A 122 23.77 6.00 -10.20
CA LEU A 122 24.09 4.83 -11.01
C LEU A 122 25.33 5.04 -11.87
N GLU A 123 25.47 6.22 -12.50
CA GLU A 123 26.63 6.57 -13.33
C GLU A 123 27.96 6.51 -12.57
N LYS A 124 27.94 6.87 -11.27
CA LYS A 124 29.12 6.87 -10.40
C LYS A 124 29.36 5.53 -9.71
N THR A 125 28.40 4.62 -9.75
CA THR A 125 28.45 3.35 -9.01
C THR A 125 28.98 2.23 -9.91
N SER A 126 29.88 1.41 -9.38
CA SER A 126 30.41 0.28 -10.14
C SER A 126 29.30 -0.74 -10.44
N ARG A 127 29.38 -1.38 -11.62
CA ARG A 127 28.42 -2.43 -12.03
C ARG A 127 28.30 -3.56 -11.00
N ARG A 128 29.40 -3.90 -10.33
CA ARG A 128 29.42 -4.95 -9.29
C ARG A 128 28.53 -4.58 -8.11
N VAL A 129 28.58 -3.34 -7.63
CA VAL A 129 27.71 -2.88 -6.53
C VAL A 129 26.24 -2.85 -6.95
N ILE A 130 25.95 -2.39 -8.17
CA ILE A 130 24.58 -2.36 -8.71
C ILE A 130 24.01 -3.80 -8.81
N HIS A 131 24.79 -4.75 -9.33
CA HIS A 131 24.37 -6.16 -9.40
C HIS A 131 24.20 -6.78 -8.01
N ASN A 132 25.15 -6.56 -7.10
CA ASN A 132 25.06 -7.06 -5.73
C ASN A 132 23.82 -6.49 -5.01
N TYR A 133 23.49 -5.21 -5.23
CA TYR A 133 22.26 -4.61 -4.70
C TYR A 133 21.02 -5.29 -5.28
N ALA A 134 20.91 -5.44 -6.60
CA ALA A 134 19.76 -6.09 -7.24
C ALA A 134 19.57 -7.54 -6.76
N LEU A 135 20.67 -8.31 -6.66
CA LEU A 135 20.66 -9.67 -6.12
C LEU A 135 20.26 -9.68 -4.65
N TRP A 136 20.78 -8.76 -3.86
CA TRP A 136 20.42 -8.64 -2.45
C TRP A 136 18.93 -8.35 -2.26
N LYS A 137 18.32 -7.46 -3.06
CA LYS A 137 16.87 -7.23 -3.02
C LYS A 137 16.07 -8.51 -3.32
N LEU A 138 16.53 -9.32 -4.27
CA LEU A 138 15.92 -10.62 -4.56
C LEU A 138 16.08 -11.60 -3.38
N VAL A 139 17.28 -11.73 -2.82
CA VAL A 139 17.57 -12.58 -1.65
C VAL A 139 16.70 -12.19 -0.46
N LEU A 140 16.59 -10.88 -0.16
CA LEU A 140 15.75 -10.37 0.94
C LEU A 140 14.27 -10.71 0.74
N ALA A 141 13.76 -10.53 -0.48
CA ALA A 141 12.35 -10.80 -0.82
C ALA A 141 12.01 -12.29 -0.91
N THR A 142 13.00 -13.18 -1.05
CA THR A 142 12.79 -14.62 -1.23
C THR A 142 13.39 -15.40 -0.07
N VAL A 143 14.70 -15.64 -0.12
CA VAL A 143 15.46 -16.44 0.84
C VAL A 143 15.27 -15.91 2.26
N GLY A 144 15.49 -14.61 2.47
CA GLY A 144 15.36 -13.97 3.78
C GLY A 144 13.92 -13.97 4.33
N SER A 145 12.92 -14.16 3.47
CA SER A 145 11.52 -14.20 3.87
C SER A 145 11.02 -15.62 4.18
N HIS A 146 11.53 -16.63 3.47
CA HIS A 146 10.88 -17.94 3.37
C HIS A 146 11.74 -19.14 3.78
N MET A 147 13.07 -19.01 3.86
CA MET A 147 13.93 -20.12 4.28
C MET A 147 13.88 -20.33 5.79
N ILE A 148 14.08 -21.59 6.20
CA ILE A 148 13.99 -22.06 7.59
C ILE A 148 15.39 -22.26 8.19
N ASP A 149 15.43 -22.80 9.41
CA ASP A 149 16.65 -23.17 10.13
C ASP A 149 17.61 -21.98 10.30
N GLU A 150 18.87 -22.11 9.87
CA GLU A 150 19.89 -21.06 10.03
C GLU A 150 19.49 -19.73 9.38
N PHE A 151 18.79 -19.75 8.24
CA PHE A 151 18.29 -18.53 7.60
C PHE A 151 17.26 -17.80 8.46
N GLN A 152 16.36 -18.57 9.09
CA GLN A 152 15.33 -18.05 9.97
C GLN A 152 15.95 -17.47 11.24
N GLU A 153 16.95 -18.14 11.82
CA GLU A 153 17.68 -17.65 12.99
C GLU A 153 18.31 -16.27 12.75
N LYS A 154 18.98 -16.09 11.61
CA LYS A 154 19.57 -14.78 11.25
C LYS A 154 18.53 -13.69 11.05
N LYS A 155 17.38 -14.04 10.44
CA LYS A 155 16.24 -13.11 10.29
C LYS A 155 15.67 -12.71 11.64
N ILE A 156 15.51 -13.65 12.57
CA ILE A 156 14.99 -13.40 13.93
C ILE A 156 15.94 -12.47 14.68
N GLU A 157 17.25 -12.75 14.64
CA GLU A 157 18.25 -11.89 15.27
C GLU A 157 18.17 -10.46 14.72
N PHE A 158 18.10 -10.30 13.40
CA PHE A 158 17.97 -9.00 12.76
C PHE A 158 16.68 -8.28 13.17
N LYS A 159 15.52 -8.95 13.14
CA LYS A 159 14.24 -8.39 13.60
C LYS A 159 14.24 -8.01 15.07
N ARG A 160 14.91 -8.79 15.93
CA ARG A 160 15.03 -8.49 17.36
C ARG A 160 15.76 -7.17 17.58
N ILE A 161 16.86 -6.95 16.86
CA ILE A 161 17.62 -5.69 16.94
C ILE A 161 16.81 -4.53 16.37
N LEU A 162 16.12 -4.75 15.25
CA LEU A 162 15.42 -3.69 14.52
C LEU A 162 14.09 -3.27 15.16
N LEU A 163 13.31 -4.22 15.66
CA LEU A 163 11.91 -4.05 16.06
C LEU A 163 11.64 -4.48 17.51
N GLY A 164 12.64 -4.99 18.24
CA GLY A 164 12.45 -5.48 19.61
C GLY A 164 11.62 -6.78 19.71
N VAL A 165 11.36 -7.44 18.58
CA VAL A 165 10.53 -8.66 18.54
C VAL A 165 11.24 -9.82 19.26
N GLN A 166 10.58 -10.41 20.25
CA GLN A 166 11.16 -11.47 21.08
C GLN A 166 11.06 -12.86 20.44
N SER A 167 9.98 -13.13 19.70
CA SER A 167 9.71 -14.42 19.03
C SER A 167 8.95 -14.23 17.72
N GLU A 168 9.11 -15.18 16.79
CA GLU A 168 8.31 -15.21 15.55
C GLU A 168 6.91 -15.76 15.81
N LYS A 169 6.00 -15.44 14.88
CA LYS A 169 4.70 -16.07 14.83
C LYS A 169 4.85 -17.57 14.61
N ALA A 170 3.85 -18.34 15.05
CA ALA A 170 3.81 -19.76 14.76
C ALA A 170 3.76 -19.98 13.23
N ARG A 171 4.57 -20.91 12.71
CA ARG A 171 4.74 -21.15 11.25
C ARG A 171 3.42 -21.28 10.49
N TRP A 172 2.43 -21.97 11.07
CA TRP A 172 1.13 -22.13 10.42
C TRP A 172 0.42 -20.79 10.21
N ARG A 173 0.60 -19.80 11.09
CA ARG A 173 0.03 -18.45 10.94
C ARG A 173 0.67 -17.74 9.75
N ASP A 174 1.99 -17.82 9.63
CA ASP A 174 2.70 -17.25 8.47
C ASP A 174 2.24 -17.91 7.17
N CYS A 175 2.05 -19.23 7.16
CA CYS A 175 1.51 -19.94 5.99
C CYS A 175 0.09 -19.49 5.63
N VAL A 176 -0.80 -19.29 6.62
CA VAL A 176 -2.17 -18.81 6.41
C VAL A 176 -2.16 -17.36 5.91
N GLU A 177 -1.42 -16.47 6.56
CA GLU A 177 -1.29 -15.06 6.16
C GLU A 177 -0.74 -14.95 4.73
N TRP A 178 0.28 -15.73 4.39
CA TRP A 178 0.86 -15.72 3.05
C TRP A 178 -0.09 -16.27 1.99
N THR A 179 -0.81 -17.36 2.29
CA THR A 179 -1.79 -17.94 1.37
C THR A 179 -2.94 -16.96 1.14
N ASN A 180 -3.44 -16.30 2.19
CA ASN A 180 -4.46 -15.26 2.06
C ASN A 180 -3.95 -14.07 1.24
N LYS A 181 -2.71 -13.62 1.45
CA LYS A 181 -2.12 -12.51 0.69
C LYS A 181 -1.96 -12.80 -0.81
N LYS A 182 -1.79 -14.08 -1.19
CA LYS A 182 -1.46 -14.49 -2.57
C LYS A 182 -2.64 -15.14 -3.31
N MET A 183 -3.59 -15.70 -2.58
CA MET A 183 -4.77 -16.39 -3.10
C MET A 183 -6.00 -16.00 -2.29
N GLY A 184 -6.14 -14.70 -1.99
CA GLY A 184 -7.10 -14.19 -1.03
C GLY A 184 -8.55 -14.34 -1.45
N MET A 185 -8.85 -14.38 -2.76
CA MET A 185 -10.19 -14.73 -3.24
C MET A 185 -10.52 -16.21 -2.97
N ALA A 186 -9.54 -17.12 -3.13
CA ALA A 186 -9.73 -18.53 -2.83
C ALA A 186 -9.88 -18.79 -1.32
N VAL A 187 -9.04 -18.16 -0.50
CA VAL A 187 -9.17 -18.22 0.98
C VAL A 187 -10.47 -17.55 1.43
N GLY A 188 -10.83 -16.43 0.79
CA GLY A 188 -12.08 -15.71 1.03
C GLY A 188 -13.31 -16.58 0.78
N SER A 189 -13.34 -17.36 -0.30
CA SER A 189 -14.42 -18.33 -0.59
C SER A 189 -14.59 -19.36 0.54
N LEU A 190 -13.49 -19.86 1.11
CA LEU A 190 -13.55 -20.75 2.28
C LEU A 190 -14.04 -20.01 3.54
N PHE A 191 -13.54 -18.79 3.77
CA PHE A 191 -13.89 -17.99 4.94
C PHE A 191 -15.38 -17.65 4.98
N ILE A 192 -15.95 -17.17 3.87
CA ILE A 192 -17.35 -16.73 3.81
C ILE A 192 -18.32 -17.89 4.00
N ARG A 193 -17.97 -19.08 3.52
CA ARG A 193 -18.80 -20.29 3.65
C ARG A 193 -19.06 -20.63 5.12
N ASP A 194 -18.04 -20.47 5.96
CA ASP A 194 -18.06 -20.95 7.34
C ASP A 194 -18.31 -19.83 8.35
N ASN A 195 -18.10 -18.55 7.99
CA ASN A 195 -18.07 -17.43 8.96
C ASN A 195 -18.91 -16.21 8.60
N PHE A 196 -19.56 -16.15 7.43
CA PHE A 196 -20.26 -14.94 6.99
C PHE A 196 -21.77 -15.17 6.81
N ASN A 197 -22.58 -14.39 7.52
CA ASN A 197 -24.04 -14.37 7.35
C ASN A 197 -24.44 -13.32 6.31
N GLN A 198 -25.22 -13.74 5.30
CA GLN A 198 -25.71 -12.88 4.23
C GLN A 198 -26.54 -11.69 4.73
N GLU A 199 -27.29 -11.84 5.82
CA GLU A 199 -28.06 -10.74 6.46
C GLU A 199 -27.15 -9.57 6.87
N SER A 200 -25.87 -9.84 7.16
CA SER A 200 -24.89 -8.79 7.48
C SER A 200 -24.64 -7.84 6.31
N LYS A 201 -24.81 -8.29 5.05
CA LYS A 201 -24.71 -7.41 3.88
C LYS A 201 -25.85 -6.39 3.84
N GLU A 202 -27.07 -6.83 4.13
CA GLU A 202 -28.26 -5.99 4.09
C GLU A 202 -28.18 -4.90 5.17
N THR A 203 -27.89 -5.29 6.42
CA THR A 203 -27.71 -4.33 7.52
C THR A 203 -26.59 -3.33 7.24
N ALA A 204 -25.44 -3.79 6.72
CA ALA A 204 -24.34 -2.89 6.39
C ALA A 204 -24.71 -1.91 5.25
N SER A 205 -25.46 -2.34 4.23
CA SER A 205 -25.94 -1.45 3.15
C SER A 205 -26.90 -0.38 3.69
N GLU A 206 -27.82 -0.75 4.59
CA GLU A 206 -28.70 0.22 5.26
C GLU A 206 -27.91 1.24 6.10
N MET A 207 -26.89 0.78 6.81
CA MET A 207 -26.00 1.66 7.59
C MET A 207 -25.22 2.62 6.69
N ILE A 208 -24.65 2.14 5.59
CA ILE A 208 -23.95 2.99 4.60
C ILE A 208 -24.89 4.06 4.06
N LYS A 209 -26.12 3.67 3.69
CA LYS A 209 -27.12 4.64 3.21
C LYS A 209 -27.40 5.71 4.26
N SER A 210 -27.64 5.31 5.51
CA SER A 210 -27.94 6.23 6.61
C SER A 210 -26.78 7.20 6.90
N LEU A 211 -25.54 6.69 6.87
CA LEU A 211 -24.34 7.51 7.10
C LEU A 211 -24.04 8.45 5.92
N ARG A 212 -24.32 8.02 4.68
CA ARG A 212 -24.24 8.88 3.50
C ARG A 212 -25.27 10.00 3.55
N GLU A 213 -26.49 9.71 4.02
CA GLU A 213 -27.52 10.73 4.26
C GLU A 213 -27.07 11.73 5.33
N ALA A 214 -26.56 11.27 6.48
CA ALA A 214 -26.01 12.14 7.53
C ALA A 214 -24.83 12.99 7.02
N PHE A 215 -23.93 12.43 6.21
CA PHE A 215 -22.85 13.18 5.59
C PHE A 215 -23.36 14.29 4.66
N ASN A 216 -24.41 14.01 3.88
CA ASN A 216 -25.04 15.02 3.02
C ASN A 216 -25.74 16.14 3.83
N GLU A 217 -26.31 15.83 4.99
CA GLU A 217 -26.89 16.82 5.91
C GLU A 217 -25.78 17.71 6.51
N LEU A 218 -24.66 17.11 6.95
CA LEU A 218 -23.49 17.86 7.41
C LEU A 218 -22.93 18.78 6.32
N LEU A 219 -22.99 18.36 5.05
CA LEU A 219 -22.63 19.23 3.93
C LEU A 219 -23.57 20.43 3.80
N ASP A 220 -24.88 20.30 4.04
CA ASP A 220 -25.81 21.44 3.98
C ASP A 220 -25.52 22.50 5.05
N GLU A 221 -25.16 22.06 6.25
CA GLU A 221 -24.82 22.94 7.38
C GLU A 221 -23.39 23.49 7.30
N ASN A 222 -22.57 22.99 6.38
CA ASN A 222 -21.18 23.41 6.22
C ASN A 222 -21.09 24.83 5.64
N HIS A 223 -20.74 25.82 6.46
CA HIS A 223 -20.65 27.23 6.04
C HIS A 223 -19.30 27.64 5.44
N TRP A 224 -18.28 26.79 5.45
CA TRP A 224 -16.94 27.14 4.95
C TRP A 224 -16.71 26.78 3.48
N MET A 225 -17.60 25.96 2.91
CA MET A 225 -17.70 25.71 1.48
C MET A 225 -18.71 26.68 0.85
N ASP A 226 -18.61 26.94 -0.44
CA ASP A 226 -19.69 27.58 -1.21
C ASP A 226 -20.76 26.57 -1.67
N ASN A 227 -21.89 27.08 -2.18
CA ASN A 227 -23.00 26.24 -2.65
C ASN A 227 -22.61 25.27 -3.77
N ASP A 228 -21.77 25.70 -4.73
CA ASP A 228 -21.40 24.85 -5.87
C ASP A 228 -20.47 23.72 -5.43
N THR A 229 -19.48 24.02 -4.59
CA THR A 229 -18.59 22.98 -4.06
C THR A 229 -19.34 21.99 -3.17
N ARG A 230 -20.30 22.45 -2.35
CA ARG A 230 -21.20 21.57 -1.59
C ARG A 230 -21.98 20.62 -2.49
N ARG A 231 -22.56 21.16 -3.58
CA ARG A 231 -23.34 20.35 -4.54
C ARG A 231 -22.48 19.26 -5.19
N VAL A 232 -21.27 19.60 -5.65
CA VAL A 232 -20.36 18.61 -6.26
C VAL A 232 -19.88 17.59 -5.22
N ALA A 233 -19.67 17.99 -3.96
CA ALA A 233 -19.31 17.08 -2.89
C ALA A 233 -20.44 16.05 -2.61
N LYS A 234 -21.70 16.49 -2.62
CA LYS A 234 -22.87 15.61 -2.53
C LYS A 234 -22.96 14.66 -3.71
N ASP A 235 -22.75 15.15 -4.93
CA ASP A 235 -22.75 14.31 -6.12
C ASP A 235 -21.68 13.21 -6.02
N LYS A 236 -20.51 13.52 -5.46
CA LYS A 236 -19.45 12.55 -5.19
C LYS A 236 -19.84 11.53 -4.12
N ALA A 237 -20.38 11.98 -2.99
CA ALA A 237 -20.83 11.11 -1.90
C ALA A 237 -21.94 10.14 -2.38
N ASN A 238 -22.87 10.65 -3.19
CA ASN A 238 -23.97 9.87 -3.77
C ASN A 238 -23.52 8.88 -4.86
N ALA A 239 -22.44 9.20 -5.58
CA ALA A 239 -21.86 8.30 -6.58
C ALA A 239 -20.91 7.25 -5.98
N MET A 240 -20.66 7.30 -4.67
CA MET A 240 -19.72 6.40 -4.01
C MET A 240 -20.26 4.97 -4.03
N MET A 241 -19.54 4.06 -4.68
CA MET A 241 -19.92 2.65 -4.76
C MET A 241 -19.63 1.94 -3.44
N GLU A 242 -20.45 0.95 -3.09
CA GLU A 242 -20.29 0.14 -1.90
C GLU A 242 -20.02 -1.33 -2.24
N ARG A 243 -19.00 -1.91 -1.59
CA ARG A 243 -18.64 -3.33 -1.70
C ARG A 243 -18.67 -3.96 -0.32
N ILE A 244 -19.59 -4.89 -0.11
CA ILE A 244 -19.86 -5.44 1.22
C ILE A 244 -19.67 -6.96 1.22
N GLY A 245 -18.86 -7.46 2.15
CA GLY A 245 -18.55 -8.86 2.33
C GLY A 245 -17.57 -9.40 1.29
N TYR A 246 -18.10 -9.75 0.11
CA TYR A 246 -17.37 -10.51 -0.91
C TYR A 246 -18.00 -10.35 -2.31
N PRO A 247 -17.21 -10.54 -3.40
CA PRO A 247 -17.76 -10.61 -4.75
C PRO A 247 -18.60 -11.88 -4.95
N GLU A 248 -19.75 -11.75 -5.60
CA GLU A 248 -20.66 -12.88 -5.86
C GLU A 248 -19.99 -14.02 -6.66
N THR A 249 -18.96 -13.71 -7.47
CA THR A 249 -18.17 -14.71 -8.21
C THR A 249 -17.52 -15.76 -7.31
N LEU A 250 -17.26 -15.48 -6.03
CA LEU A 250 -16.67 -16.45 -5.09
C LEU A 250 -17.60 -17.60 -4.70
N THR A 251 -18.90 -17.44 -4.95
CA THR A 251 -19.90 -18.50 -4.75
C THR A 251 -19.96 -19.47 -5.92
N ASN A 252 -19.32 -19.14 -7.05
CA ASN A 252 -19.25 -19.96 -8.24
C ASN A 252 -17.86 -20.59 -8.40
N PRO A 253 -17.70 -21.92 -8.17
CA PRO A 253 -16.41 -22.60 -8.28
C PRO A 253 -15.74 -22.46 -9.66
N ASN A 254 -16.53 -22.38 -10.74
CA ASN A 254 -15.99 -22.26 -12.08
C ASN A 254 -15.36 -20.88 -12.34
N GLU A 255 -15.98 -19.81 -11.83
CA GLU A 255 -15.41 -18.46 -11.95
C GLU A 255 -14.15 -18.31 -11.09
N LEU A 256 -14.17 -18.84 -9.87
CA LEU A 256 -12.99 -18.85 -9.01
C LEU A 256 -11.83 -19.64 -9.62
N THR A 257 -12.13 -20.78 -10.26
CA THR A 257 -11.10 -21.60 -10.93
C THR A 257 -10.44 -20.84 -12.10
N LYS A 258 -11.20 -20.04 -12.85
CA LYS A 258 -10.66 -19.23 -13.96
C LYS A 258 -9.64 -18.21 -13.48
N GLU A 259 -9.84 -17.64 -12.29
CA GLU A 259 -8.91 -16.67 -11.70
C GLU A 259 -7.50 -17.25 -11.53
N TYR A 260 -7.40 -18.54 -11.16
CA TYR A 260 -6.13 -19.21 -10.86
C TYR A 260 -5.68 -20.20 -11.94
N LEU A 261 -6.29 -20.20 -13.13
CA LEU A 261 -6.08 -21.23 -14.17
C LEU A 261 -4.60 -21.40 -14.59
N ASN A 262 -3.84 -20.30 -14.60
CA ASN A 262 -2.42 -20.29 -15.01
C ASN A 262 -1.44 -20.39 -13.82
N LEU A 263 -1.95 -20.61 -12.61
CA LEU A 263 -1.13 -20.73 -11.42
C LEU A 263 -0.87 -22.21 -11.11
N ASN A 264 0.40 -22.62 -11.17
CA ASN A 264 0.80 -23.97 -10.80
C ASN A 264 1.45 -23.98 -9.40
N ILE A 265 0.87 -24.77 -8.49
CA ILE A 265 1.33 -24.95 -7.11
C ILE A 265 1.49 -26.44 -6.86
N THR A 266 2.65 -26.83 -6.34
CA THR A 266 2.94 -28.23 -5.99
C THR A 266 3.15 -28.38 -4.49
N LYS A 267 2.87 -29.56 -3.94
CA LYS A 267 2.90 -29.78 -2.49
C LYS A 267 4.31 -29.63 -1.89
N ASP A 268 5.32 -30.12 -2.60
CA ASP A 268 6.65 -30.35 -2.02
C ASP A 268 7.72 -29.30 -2.45
N HIS A 269 7.36 -28.34 -3.31
CA HIS A 269 8.28 -27.31 -3.82
C HIS A 269 7.86 -25.89 -3.41
N PHE A 270 7.95 -25.58 -2.11
CA PHE A 270 7.50 -24.29 -1.58
C PHE A 270 8.19 -23.08 -2.24
N LEU A 271 9.51 -23.09 -2.39
CA LEU A 271 10.23 -21.95 -3.00
C LEU A 271 9.85 -21.76 -4.49
N GLU A 272 9.64 -22.85 -5.22
CA GLU A 272 9.14 -22.79 -6.60
C GLU A 272 7.72 -22.20 -6.65
N ASN A 273 6.86 -22.58 -5.71
CA ASN A 273 5.51 -21.99 -5.60
C ASN A 273 5.58 -20.48 -5.36
N ILE A 274 6.53 -19.99 -4.55
CA ILE A 274 6.74 -18.55 -4.36
C ILE A 274 7.09 -17.87 -5.70
N PHE A 275 8.01 -18.43 -6.47
CA PHE A 275 8.35 -17.88 -7.80
C PHE A 275 7.18 -17.93 -8.78
N ASN A 276 6.41 -19.03 -8.79
CA ASN A 276 5.22 -19.17 -9.62
C ASN A 276 4.16 -18.11 -9.27
N LEU A 277 3.94 -17.86 -7.98
CA LEU A 277 3.04 -16.80 -7.49
C LEU A 277 3.53 -15.40 -7.91
N LEU A 278 4.80 -15.09 -7.71
CA LEU A 278 5.36 -13.78 -8.10
C LEU A 278 5.25 -13.55 -9.62
N LYS A 279 5.51 -14.58 -10.42
CA LYS A 279 5.37 -14.54 -11.88
C LYS A 279 3.90 -14.36 -12.28
N PHE A 280 3.00 -15.09 -11.64
CA PHE A 280 1.56 -15.00 -11.87
C PHE A 280 1.04 -13.59 -11.57
N ASP A 281 1.37 -13.01 -10.40
CA ASP A 281 0.98 -11.65 -10.01
C ASP A 281 1.49 -10.61 -11.02
N ALA A 282 2.77 -10.71 -11.41
CA ALA A 282 3.36 -9.82 -12.40
C ALA A 282 2.65 -9.94 -13.75
N TYR A 283 2.39 -11.16 -14.22
CA TYR A 283 1.71 -11.41 -15.49
C TYR A 283 0.29 -10.85 -15.50
N GLN A 284 -0.51 -11.11 -14.46
CA GLN A 284 -1.88 -10.59 -14.32
C GLN A 284 -1.89 -9.06 -14.34
N ASN A 285 -0.92 -8.41 -13.68
CA ASN A 285 -0.82 -6.95 -13.69
C ASN A 285 -0.46 -6.42 -15.09
N LEU A 286 0.53 -7.01 -15.76
CA LEU A 286 0.96 -6.59 -17.09
C LEU A 286 -0.15 -6.76 -18.15
N GLN A 287 -1.01 -7.77 -18.02
CA GLN A 287 -2.15 -7.99 -18.91
C GLN A 287 -3.22 -6.88 -18.85
N LYS A 288 -3.26 -6.10 -17.75
CA LYS A 288 -4.20 -4.97 -17.62
C LYS A 288 -3.83 -3.80 -18.52
N LEU A 289 -2.58 -3.71 -18.98
CA LEU A 289 -2.17 -2.65 -19.88
C LEU A 289 -2.94 -2.75 -21.20
N ARG A 290 -3.48 -1.62 -21.69
CA ARG A 290 -4.39 -1.50 -22.85
C ARG A 290 -5.80 -2.08 -22.65
N GLN A 291 -6.15 -2.54 -21.46
CA GLN A 291 -7.52 -2.89 -21.12
C GLN A 291 -8.20 -1.73 -20.41
N PRO A 292 -9.52 -1.51 -20.60
CA PRO A 292 -10.27 -0.58 -19.77
C PRO A 292 -10.27 -1.06 -18.32
N VAL A 293 -10.35 -0.12 -17.38
CA VAL A 293 -10.50 -0.45 -15.96
C VAL A 293 -11.84 -1.15 -15.76
N ASN A 294 -11.82 -2.38 -15.26
CA ASN A 294 -13.03 -3.06 -14.82
C ASN A 294 -13.47 -2.50 -13.47
N LYS A 295 -14.52 -1.64 -13.48
CA LYS A 295 -15.08 -1.06 -12.26
C LYS A 295 -15.73 -2.09 -11.36
N ASP A 296 -16.13 -3.27 -11.83
CA ASP A 296 -16.76 -4.31 -11.01
C ASP A 296 -15.75 -5.23 -10.30
N GLN A 297 -14.48 -5.20 -10.69
CA GLN A 297 -13.45 -6.06 -10.12
C GLN A 297 -13.14 -5.64 -8.68
N TRP A 298 -13.21 -6.57 -7.73
CA TRP A 298 -12.74 -6.35 -6.37
C TRP A 298 -11.21 -6.33 -6.31
N THR A 299 -10.65 -5.43 -5.51
CA THR A 299 -9.19 -5.32 -5.28
C THR A 299 -8.78 -5.73 -3.87
N THR A 300 -9.74 -6.13 -3.04
CA THR A 300 -9.57 -6.46 -1.63
C THR A 300 -10.11 -7.85 -1.37
N ASP A 301 -9.36 -8.66 -0.65
CA ASP A 301 -9.74 -10.03 -0.31
C ASP A 301 -10.79 -10.04 0.83
N PRO A 302 -11.80 -10.94 0.80
CA PRO A 302 -12.86 -10.98 1.81
C PRO A 302 -12.39 -11.29 3.24
N ALA A 303 -11.34 -12.11 3.38
CA ALA A 303 -10.84 -12.58 4.67
C ALA A 303 -9.82 -11.60 5.28
N ILE A 304 -10.15 -10.31 5.28
CA ILE A 304 -9.35 -9.22 5.84
C ILE A 304 -10.18 -8.51 6.90
N VAL A 305 -9.58 -8.28 8.08
CA VAL A 305 -10.19 -7.46 9.14
C VAL A 305 -9.71 -6.02 8.95
N ASN A 306 -10.32 -5.31 8.00
CA ASN A 306 -10.06 -3.90 7.71
C ASN A 306 -11.21 -3.33 6.85
N ALA A 307 -11.21 -2.04 6.60
CA ALA A 307 -12.04 -1.36 5.59
C ALA A 307 -11.15 -0.47 4.71
N PHE A 308 -11.67 -0.06 3.54
CA PHE A 308 -10.90 0.71 2.57
C PHE A 308 -11.76 1.64 1.72
N TYR A 309 -11.23 2.83 1.42
CA TYR A 309 -11.67 3.72 0.36
C TYR A 309 -10.68 3.71 -0.82
N ASN A 310 -11.21 3.55 -2.04
CA ASN A 310 -10.41 3.65 -3.25
C ASN A 310 -10.80 4.90 -4.05
N PRO A 311 -9.94 5.93 -4.12
CA PRO A 311 -10.25 7.19 -4.80
C PRO A 311 -10.43 7.02 -6.32
N ASN A 312 -9.72 6.10 -6.96
CA ASN A 312 -9.80 5.90 -8.42
C ASN A 312 -11.09 5.23 -8.90
N LYS A 313 -11.83 4.61 -7.98
CA LYS A 313 -13.15 4.05 -8.26
C LYS A 313 -14.25 4.78 -7.51
N ASN A 314 -13.91 5.70 -6.61
CA ASN A 314 -14.83 6.28 -5.65
C ASN A 314 -15.67 5.18 -4.96
N GLU A 315 -15.01 4.19 -4.36
CA GLU A 315 -15.68 3.05 -3.74
C GLU A 315 -15.20 2.83 -2.31
N ILE A 316 -16.13 2.42 -1.44
CA ILE A 316 -15.85 1.90 -0.10
C ILE A 316 -15.97 0.38 -0.10
N VAL A 317 -15.05 -0.29 0.59
CA VAL A 317 -14.98 -1.74 0.67
C VAL A 317 -14.96 -2.19 2.13
N LEU A 318 -15.96 -3.00 2.49
CA LEU A 318 -16.11 -3.66 3.78
C LEU A 318 -15.99 -5.17 3.56
N PRO A 319 -14.79 -5.76 3.60
CA PRO A 319 -14.59 -7.20 3.53
C PRO A 319 -15.40 -7.97 4.58
N ALA A 320 -15.71 -9.23 4.29
CA ALA A 320 -16.43 -10.12 5.22
C ALA A 320 -15.74 -10.21 6.59
N GLY A 321 -14.40 -10.14 6.62
CA GLY A 321 -13.61 -10.23 7.83
C GLY A 321 -13.81 -9.09 8.84
N ILE A 322 -14.24 -7.87 8.44
CA ILE A 322 -14.50 -6.80 9.43
C ILE A 322 -15.92 -6.88 10.03
N LEU A 323 -16.85 -7.56 9.34
CA LEU A 323 -18.25 -7.70 9.74
C LEU A 323 -18.44 -8.81 10.77
N GLN A 324 -17.75 -8.69 11.91
CA GLN A 324 -17.75 -9.66 13.01
C GLN A 324 -17.77 -8.95 14.38
N PRO A 325 -18.06 -9.69 15.48
CA PRO A 325 -18.11 -9.10 16.83
C PRO A 325 -16.86 -8.30 17.18
N LEU A 326 -17.03 -7.28 18.03
CA LEU A 326 -16.19 -6.08 18.23
C LEU A 326 -16.56 -4.90 17.33
N PHE A 327 -16.81 -5.14 16.04
CA PHE A 327 -17.25 -4.08 15.11
C PHE A 327 -18.75 -4.16 14.84
N TYR A 328 -19.26 -5.38 14.64
CA TYR A 328 -20.63 -5.63 14.21
C TYR A 328 -21.20 -6.93 14.77
N SER A 329 -22.47 -6.91 15.16
CA SER A 329 -23.27 -8.12 15.32
C SER A 329 -24.74 -7.81 15.11
N GLN A 330 -25.48 -8.74 14.51
CA GLN A 330 -26.95 -8.65 14.42
C GLN A 330 -27.60 -8.60 15.82
N SER A 331 -26.95 -9.17 16.83
CA SER A 331 -27.44 -9.17 18.21
C SER A 331 -27.07 -7.91 19.00
N PHE A 332 -26.24 -7.02 18.45
CA PHE A 332 -25.86 -5.80 19.16
C PHE A 332 -26.96 -4.74 19.05
N PRO A 333 -27.15 -3.91 20.11
CA PRO A 333 -27.94 -2.69 19.99
C PRO A 333 -27.38 -1.80 18.87
N LYS A 334 -28.27 -1.05 18.20
CA LYS A 334 -27.88 -0.12 17.13
C LYS A 334 -26.74 0.82 17.57
N SER A 335 -26.74 1.30 18.81
CA SER A 335 -25.69 2.17 19.34
C SER A 335 -24.28 1.54 19.25
N LEU A 336 -24.15 0.24 19.51
CA LEU A 336 -22.85 -0.44 19.39
C LEU A 336 -22.47 -0.69 17.93
N ASN A 337 -23.43 -1.03 17.07
CA ASN A 337 -23.14 -1.17 15.65
C ASN A 337 -22.74 0.18 15.03
N PHE A 338 -23.45 1.27 15.33
CA PHE A 338 -23.07 2.61 14.87
C PHE A 338 -21.74 3.09 15.48
N GLY A 339 -21.48 2.83 16.76
CA GLY A 339 -20.20 3.17 17.41
C GLY A 339 -19.02 2.27 17.00
N GLY A 340 -19.28 1.10 16.41
CA GLY A 340 -18.30 0.17 15.88
C GLY A 340 -18.17 0.31 14.37
N ILE A 341 -18.87 -0.56 13.62
CA ILE A 341 -18.82 -0.56 12.15
C ILE A 341 -19.34 0.76 11.53
N GLY A 342 -20.24 1.48 12.20
CA GLY A 342 -20.73 2.77 11.71
C GLY A 342 -19.63 3.83 11.64
N VAL A 343 -18.80 3.95 12.68
CA VAL A 343 -17.63 4.85 12.68
C VAL A 343 -16.65 4.46 11.56
N VAL A 344 -16.41 3.16 11.37
CA VAL A 344 -15.57 2.66 10.25
C VAL A 344 -16.16 3.06 8.90
N ILE A 345 -17.46 2.90 8.69
CA ILE A 345 -18.11 3.32 7.43
C ILE A 345 -18.00 4.83 7.24
N GLY A 346 -18.25 5.63 8.28
CA GLY A 346 -18.11 7.07 8.25
C GLY A 346 -16.67 7.51 7.93
N HIS A 347 -15.68 6.80 8.48
CA HIS A 347 -14.26 6.99 8.21
C HIS A 347 -13.96 6.76 6.72
N GLU A 348 -14.40 5.65 6.14
CA GLU A 348 -14.18 5.37 4.71
C GLU A 348 -14.93 6.35 3.77
N ILE A 349 -16.12 6.82 4.15
CA ILE A 349 -16.82 7.87 3.40
C ILE A 349 -16.01 9.18 3.44
N THR A 350 -15.47 9.52 4.61
CA THR A 350 -14.70 10.74 4.83
C THR A 350 -13.36 10.73 4.07
N HIS A 351 -12.74 9.57 3.87
CA HIS A 351 -11.59 9.42 2.98
C HIS A 351 -11.86 9.90 1.54
N GLY A 352 -13.12 9.92 1.09
CA GLY A 352 -13.51 10.58 -0.16
C GLY A 352 -13.24 12.08 -0.21
N PHE A 353 -13.01 12.72 0.93
CA PHE A 353 -12.94 14.17 1.08
C PHE A 353 -11.75 14.64 1.94
N ASP A 354 -10.86 13.72 2.33
CA ASP A 354 -9.61 14.04 3.03
C ASP A 354 -8.59 14.77 2.13
N ASP A 355 -7.34 14.91 2.58
CA ASP A 355 -6.28 15.59 1.84
C ASP A 355 -5.99 14.99 0.46
N LYS A 356 -6.19 13.66 0.29
CA LYS A 356 -5.96 12.92 -0.95
C LYS A 356 -7.25 12.71 -1.74
N GLY A 357 -8.30 12.21 -1.11
CA GLY A 357 -9.57 11.87 -1.74
C GLY A 357 -10.24 13.07 -2.37
N ARG A 358 -10.16 14.26 -1.78
CA ARG A 358 -10.72 15.50 -2.36
C ARG A 358 -10.14 15.83 -3.75
N GLN A 359 -8.98 15.27 -4.11
CA GLN A 359 -8.33 15.53 -5.40
C GLN A 359 -8.92 14.69 -6.54
N PHE A 360 -9.87 13.81 -6.24
CA PHE A 360 -10.55 12.96 -7.20
C PHE A 360 -12.02 13.34 -7.31
N ASP A 361 -12.54 13.38 -8.53
CA ASP A 361 -13.97 13.60 -8.79
C ASP A 361 -14.81 12.34 -8.46
N LYS A 362 -16.12 12.42 -8.73
CA LYS A 362 -17.07 11.32 -8.49
C LYS A 362 -16.80 10.07 -9.33
N ASP A 363 -16.09 10.20 -10.45
CA ASP A 363 -15.80 9.13 -11.41
C ASP A 363 -14.43 8.49 -11.16
N GLY A 364 -13.65 9.07 -10.24
CA GLY A 364 -12.33 8.61 -9.81
C GLY A 364 -11.17 9.23 -10.59
N ASN A 365 -11.41 10.33 -11.31
CA ASN A 365 -10.39 11.05 -12.05
C ASN A 365 -9.72 12.09 -11.14
N MET A 366 -8.39 12.20 -11.22
CA MET A 366 -7.63 13.21 -10.50
C MET A 366 -7.82 14.58 -11.19
N ILE A 367 -8.75 15.39 -10.69
CA ILE A 367 -9.12 16.70 -11.24
C ILE A 367 -9.41 17.63 -10.06
N GLU A 368 -8.96 18.89 -10.13
CA GLU A 368 -9.31 19.90 -9.13
C GLU A 368 -10.75 20.40 -9.39
N TRP A 369 -11.68 19.99 -8.52
CA TRP A 369 -13.10 20.36 -8.59
C TRP A 369 -13.54 21.31 -7.46
N TRP A 370 -12.62 21.71 -6.58
CA TRP A 370 -12.85 22.75 -5.57
C TRP A 370 -12.30 24.08 -6.07
N ASN A 371 -12.97 25.18 -5.74
CA ASN A 371 -12.37 26.48 -5.97
C ASN A 371 -11.28 26.80 -4.92
N ASN A 372 -10.43 27.78 -5.26
CA ASN A 372 -9.31 28.20 -4.42
C ASN A 372 -9.71 28.70 -3.02
N ALA A 373 -10.91 29.25 -2.85
CA ALA A 373 -11.38 29.70 -1.53
C ALA A 373 -11.66 28.50 -0.63
N THR A 374 -12.37 27.49 -1.14
CA THR A 374 -12.67 26.25 -0.42
C THR A 374 -11.40 25.45 -0.12
N ILE A 375 -10.44 25.39 -1.04
CA ILE A 375 -9.14 24.74 -0.80
C ILE A 375 -8.37 25.41 0.35
N ARG A 376 -8.36 26.75 0.40
CA ARG A 376 -7.73 27.48 1.52
C ARG A 376 -8.44 27.21 2.84
N ALA A 377 -9.77 27.31 2.85
CA ALA A 377 -10.58 27.06 4.04
C ALA A 377 -10.44 25.62 4.58
N PHE A 378 -10.28 24.63 3.69
CA PHE A 378 -9.95 23.26 4.06
C PHE A 378 -8.57 23.15 4.68
N ARG A 379 -7.54 23.71 4.03
CA ARG A 379 -6.16 23.68 4.54
C ARG A 379 -6.05 24.30 5.93
N GLU A 380 -6.74 25.41 6.18
CA GLU A 380 -6.80 26.06 7.50
C GLU A 380 -7.37 25.13 8.59
N ARG A 381 -8.45 24.40 8.27
CA ARG A 381 -9.07 23.43 9.21
C ARG A 381 -8.21 22.20 9.41
N ALA A 382 -7.64 21.69 8.33
CA ALA A 382 -6.74 20.54 8.36
C ALA A 382 -5.46 20.85 9.15
N GLN A 383 -5.02 22.12 9.17
CA GLN A 383 -3.90 22.57 10.02
C GLN A 383 -4.23 22.46 11.51
N CYS A 384 -5.48 22.71 11.92
CA CYS A 384 -5.89 22.52 13.32
C CYS A 384 -5.68 21.06 13.78
N MET A 385 -6.04 20.09 12.94
CA MET A 385 -5.79 18.67 13.22
C MET A 385 -4.30 18.34 13.23
N ILE A 386 -3.50 18.89 12.29
CA ILE A 386 -2.03 18.73 12.34
C ILE A 386 -1.49 19.24 13.68
N ASP A 387 -1.87 20.44 14.08
CA ASP A 387 -1.36 21.09 15.28
C ASP A 387 -1.78 20.34 16.55
N GLN A 388 -3.01 19.82 16.60
CA GLN A 388 -3.49 18.99 17.69
C GLN A 388 -2.68 17.70 17.81
N TYR A 389 -2.63 16.89 16.74
CA TYR A 389 -2.02 15.58 16.80
C TYR A 389 -0.50 15.67 16.95
N SER A 390 0.15 16.73 16.45
CA SER A 390 1.59 16.96 16.65
C SER A 390 1.98 17.23 18.11
N ARG A 391 1.01 17.59 18.97
CA ARG A 391 1.25 17.80 20.41
C ARG A 391 1.23 16.51 21.22
N TYR A 392 0.68 15.42 20.67
CA TYR A 392 0.66 14.14 21.35
C TYR A 392 2.07 13.53 21.36
N ARG A 393 2.59 13.28 22.57
CA ARG A 393 3.85 12.57 22.82
C ARG A 393 3.53 11.12 23.18
N LEU A 394 4.27 10.20 22.58
CA LEU A 394 4.27 8.78 22.92
C LEU A 394 5.43 8.53 23.87
N ASP A 395 5.12 8.39 25.15
CA ASP A 395 6.13 8.27 26.22
C ASP A 395 6.98 7.00 26.07
N GLU A 396 6.43 5.95 25.47
CA GLU A 396 7.11 4.66 25.25
C GLU A 396 8.29 4.76 24.28
N VAL A 397 8.26 5.73 23.36
CA VAL A 397 9.29 5.94 22.33
C VAL A 397 9.91 7.33 22.36
N ASP A 398 9.50 8.15 23.33
CA ASP A 398 9.92 9.53 23.52
C ASP A 398 9.81 10.42 22.26
N MET A 399 8.73 10.24 21.49
CA MET A 399 8.52 10.92 20.22
C MET A 399 7.12 11.51 20.13
N ASN A 400 7.00 12.64 19.44
CA ASN A 400 5.71 13.22 19.08
C ASN A 400 5.14 12.54 17.83
N ILE A 401 3.81 12.40 17.79
CA ILE A 401 3.10 11.98 16.58
C ILE A 401 3.34 13.03 15.49
N ASN A 402 3.55 12.60 14.25
CA ASN A 402 3.65 13.50 13.11
C ASN A 402 2.25 13.82 12.58
N GLY A 403 1.65 14.92 13.04
CA GLY A 403 0.28 15.29 12.67
C GLY A 403 0.09 15.55 11.17
N ARG A 404 1.15 15.92 10.43
CA ARG A 404 1.09 16.07 8.96
C ARG A 404 1.07 14.70 8.27
N MET A 405 1.77 13.71 8.81
CA MET A 405 1.75 12.34 8.30
C MET A 405 0.42 11.63 8.58
N THR A 406 -0.19 11.86 9.74
CA THR A 406 -1.47 11.21 10.11
C THR A 406 -2.70 12.01 9.71
N GLN A 407 -2.55 13.15 9.03
CA GLN A 407 -3.65 14.08 8.75
C GLN A 407 -4.89 13.43 8.12
N GLY A 408 -4.73 12.66 7.03
CA GLY A 408 -5.86 12.06 6.32
C GLY A 408 -6.68 11.12 7.21
N GLU A 409 -5.99 10.23 7.93
CA GLU A 409 -6.58 9.32 8.90
C GLU A 409 -7.26 10.08 10.05
N ASN A 410 -6.64 11.15 10.58
CA ASN A 410 -7.23 11.96 11.63
C ASN A 410 -8.51 12.67 11.15
N ILE A 411 -8.52 13.17 9.90
CA ILE A 411 -9.71 13.76 9.28
C ILE A 411 -10.81 12.70 9.16
N ALA A 412 -10.47 11.51 8.69
CA ALA A 412 -11.40 10.41 8.52
C ALA A 412 -11.99 9.92 9.86
N ASP A 413 -11.16 9.78 10.90
CA ASP A 413 -11.61 9.43 12.26
C ASP A 413 -12.57 10.46 12.84
N ASN A 414 -12.25 11.75 12.74
CA ASN A 414 -13.07 12.82 13.31
C ASN A 414 -14.35 13.10 12.50
N GLY A 415 -14.33 12.85 11.19
CA GLY A 415 -15.52 12.98 10.34
C GLY A 415 -16.43 11.76 10.39
N GLY A 416 -15.86 10.58 10.65
CA GLY A 416 -16.60 9.32 10.72
C GLY A 416 -17.29 9.05 12.04
N LEU A 417 -16.72 9.54 13.15
CA LEU A 417 -17.32 9.51 14.49
C LEU A 417 -18.36 10.63 14.66
#